data_AF-A0A7C5NMN5-F1
#
_entry.id   AF-A0A7C5NMN5-F1
#
_cell.length_a   1.000
_cell.length_b   1.000
_cell.length_c   1.000
_cell.angle_alpha   90.00
_cell.angle_beta   90.00
_cell.angle_gamma   90.00
#
_symmetry.space_group_name_H-M   'P 1'
#
loop_
_entity.id
_entity.type
_entity.pdbx_description
1 polymer ?
#
loop_
_entity_poly.entity_id
_entity_poly.type
_entity_poly.pdbx_seq_one_letter_code
_entity_poly.pdbx_strand_id
1 'polypeptide(L)' 'MSTLSTEDKHIILDTIRDIPDFPKKGIIFKDITTLLNNP' A
#
# COMPACT_ATOMS: atom_id res chain seq x y z
N MET A 1 22.18 -5.28 -3.19
CA MET A 1 20.79 -4.78 -3.17
C MET A 1 19.86 -5.98 -3.12
N SER A 2 18.91 -6.01 -2.21
CA SER A 2 17.89 -7.07 -2.19
C SER A 2 16.89 -6.79 -3.31
N THR A 3 16.74 -7.73 -4.24
CA THR A 3 15.75 -7.64 -5.31
C THR A 3 14.45 -8.29 -4.83
N LEU A 4 13.35 -7.54 -4.83
CA LEU A 4 12.03 -8.09 -4.54
C LEU A 4 11.61 -9.06 -5.65
N SER A 5 11.05 -10.20 -5.27
CA SER A 5 10.44 -11.12 -6.23
C SER A 5 9.16 -10.51 -6.83
N THR A 6 8.69 -11.08 -7.94
CA THR A 6 7.42 -10.66 -8.54
C THR A 6 6.24 -10.88 -7.60
N GLU A 7 6.26 -11.97 -6.83
CA GLU A 7 5.24 -12.32 -5.85
C GLU A 7 5.19 -11.29 -4.72
N ASP A 8 6.36 -10.94 -4.17
CA ASP A 8 6.45 -9.92 -3.11
C ASP A 8 5.87 -8.58 -3.56
N LYS A 9 6.10 -8.20 -4.83
CA LYS A 9 5.55 -6.97 -5.40
C LYS A 9 4.04 -7.04 -5.51
N HIS A 10 3.49 -8.18 -5.91
CA HIS A 10 2.05 -8.36 -6.04
C HIS A 10 1.36 -8.23 -4.68
N ILE A 11 1.87 -8.94 -3.67
CA ILE A 11 1.36 -8.88 -2.29
C ILE A 11 1.37 -7.45 -1.76
N ILE A 12 2.47 -6.71 -1.96
CA ILE A 12 2.57 -5.32 -1.47
C ILE A 12 1.60 -4.41 -2.20
N LEU A 13 1.50 -4.49 -3.52
CA LEU A 13 0.65 -3.58 -4.30
C LEU A 13 -0.84 -3.85 -4.07
N ASP A 14 -1.25 -5.11 -3.92
CA ASP A 14 -2.65 -5.50 -3.75
C ASP A 14 -3.19 -5.19 -2.35
N THR A 15 -2.32 -5.04 -1.36
CA THR A 15 -2.69 -4.75 0.04
C THR A 15 -2.70 -3.25 0.38
N ILE A 16 -2.21 -2.38 -0.51
CA ILE A 16 -2.23 -0.93 -0.31
C ILE A 16 -3.53 -0.36 -0.86
N ARG A 17 -4.24 0.42 -0.04
CA ARG A 17 -5.51 1.03 -0.42
C ARG A 17 -5.36 2.52 -0.71
N ASP A 18 -6.13 2.99 -1.68
CA ASP A 18 -6.19 4.41 -2.03
C ASP A 18 -7.36 5.08 -1.34
N ILE A 19 -7.08 6.15 -0.59
CA ILE A 19 -8.09 6.98 0.08
C ILE A 19 -8.00 8.40 -0.49
N PRO A 20 -8.94 8.82 -1.35
CA PRO A 20 -8.92 10.15 -1.93
C PRO A 20 -9.29 11.22 -0.88
N ASP A 21 -8.75 12.42 -1.07
CA ASP A 21 -8.98 13.63 -0.29
C ASP A 21 -8.67 13.53 1.21
N PHE A 22 -7.74 12.64 1.60
CA PHE A 22 -7.33 12.46 2.99
C PHE A 22 -5.85 12.84 3.24
N PRO A 23 -5.52 13.55 4.35
CA PRO A 23 -6.43 14.20 5.30
C PRO A 23 -7.00 15.53 4.78
N LYS A 24 -6.63 15.95 3.56
CA LYS A 24 -7.07 17.18 2.91
C LYS A 24 -7.39 16.90 1.45
N LYS A 25 -8.31 17.69 0.88
CA LYS A 25 -8.69 17.64 -0.53
C LYS A 25 -7.48 17.76 -1.45
N GLY A 26 -7.44 16.93 -2.49
CA GLY A 26 -6.36 16.85 -3.48
C GLY A 26 -5.27 15.81 -3.16
N ILE A 27 -5.34 15.12 -2.02
CA ILE A 27 -4.36 14.09 -1.64
C ILE A 27 -4.96 12.69 -1.83
N ILE A 28 -4.25 11.79 -2.51
CA ILE A 28 -4.57 10.35 -2.47
C ILE A 28 -3.68 9.72 -1.41
N PHE A 29 -4.25 9.41 -0.26
CA PHE A 29 -3.54 8.74 0.83
C PHE A 29 -3.42 7.25 0.53
N LYS A 30 -2.20 6.72 0.63
CA LYS A 30 -1.90 5.28 0.48
C LYS A 30 -1.91 4.63 1.84
N ASP A 31 -2.97 3.90 2.14
CA ASP A 31 -3.14 3.20 3.41
C ASP A 31 -2.46 1.82 3.37
N ILE A 32 -1.42 1.67 4.20
CA ILE A 32 -0.63 0.44 4.36
C ILE A 32 -1.06 -0.40 5.56
N THR A 33 -2.09 0.03 6.32
CA THR A 33 -2.49 -0.69 7.55
C THR A 33 -2.95 -2.11 7.26
N THR A 34 -3.54 -2.37 6.09
CA THR A 34 -3.92 -3.72 5.64
C THR A 34 -2.71 -4.62 5.43
N LEU A 35 -1.60 -4.09 4.89
CA LEU A 35 -0.34 -4.83 4.75
C LEU A 35 0.25 -5.16 6.13
N LEU A 36 0.21 -4.22 7.07
CA LEU A 36 0.81 -4.38 8.40
C LEU A 36 -0.02 -5.26 9.36
N ASN A 37 -1.32 -5.37 9.13
CA ASN A 37 -2.24 -6.17 9.96
C ASN A 37 -2.33 -7.64 9.55
N ASN A 38 -1.57 -8.09 8.55
CA ASN A 38 -1.53 -9.48 8.12
C ASN A 38 -0.27 -10.15 8.68
N PRO A 39 -0.34 -10.85 9.84
CA PRO A 39 0.81 -11.48 10.49
C PRO A 39 1.37 -12.67 9.69
#